data_AF-A0A350AGI9-F1
#
_entry.id   AF-A0A350AGI9-F1
#
_cell.length_a   1.000
_cell.length_b   1.000
_cell.length_c   1.000
_cell.angle_alpha   90.00
_cell.angle_beta   90.00
_cell.angle_gamma   90.00
#
_symmetry.space_group_name_H-M   'P 1'
#
loop_
_entity.id
_entity.type
_entity.pdbx_description
1 polymer ?
#
loop_
_entity_poly.entity_id
_entity_poly.type
_entity_poly.pdbx_seq_one_letter_code
_entity_poly.pdbx_strand_id
1 'polypeptide(L)'
;GGSDLGPAMATLALAPYHDGPRCHFVSNVDGAHLADTLQGLDPERTLVIVASKTFTTVETMTNAASARRWMAERVTEPGQQFVALSSAVRKAEDFGIAGARVFG
;
A
#
# COMPACT_ATOMS: atom_id res chain seq x y z
N GLY A 1 -6.69 2.62 -11.18
CA GLY A 1 -7.72 3.70 -11.21
C GLY A 1 -7.11 5.03 -10.82
N GLY A 2 -7.91 6.04 -10.43
CA GLY A 2 -7.40 7.38 -10.07
C GLY A 2 -6.39 7.38 -8.90
N SER A 3 -6.55 6.43 -7.96
CA SER A 3 -5.64 6.23 -6.82
C SER A 3 -4.24 5.70 -7.17
N ASP A 4 -3.96 5.43 -8.44
CA ASP A 4 -2.74 4.78 -8.93
C ASP A 4 -2.05 5.62 -10.01
N LEU A 5 -2.79 5.96 -11.06
CA LEU A 5 -2.23 6.64 -12.25
C LEU A 5 -1.65 8.03 -11.94
N GLY A 6 -2.30 8.80 -11.07
CA GLY A 6 -1.82 10.14 -10.69
C GLY A 6 -0.47 10.09 -9.95
N PRO A 7 -0.39 9.36 -8.81
CA PRO A 7 0.86 9.19 -8.08
C PRO A 7 2.00 8.59 -8.91
N ALA A 8 1.72 7.56 -9.72
CA ALA A 8 2.72 6.92 -10.57
C ALA A 8 3.28 7.91 -11.61
N MET A 9 2.40 8.64 -12.30
CA MET A 9 2.81 9.64 -13.28
C MET A 9 3.62 10.77 -12.66
N ALA A 10 3.16 11.33 -11.53
CA ALA A 10 3.86 12.43 -10.86
C ALA A 10 5.25 12.01 -10.36
N THR A 11 5.37 10.82 -9.79
CA THR A 11 6.66 10.27 -9.32
C THR A 11 7.64 10.10 -10.47
N LEU A 12 7.15 9.63 -11.63
CA LEU A 12 7.97 9.50 -12.83
C LEU A 12 8.39 10.86 -13.40
N ALA A 13 7.44 11.79 -13.53
CA ALA A 13 7.69 13.12 -14.10
C ALA A 13 8.68 13.93 -13.26
N LEU A 14 8.68 13.74 -11.95
CA LEU A 14 9.56 14.44 -11.01
C LEU A 14 10.84 13.66 -10.65
N ALA A 15 11.15 12.57 -11.36
CA ALA A 15 12.32 11.72 -11.09
C ALA A 15 13.66 12.48 -10.90
N PRO A 16 13.97 13.58 -11.61
CA PRO A 16 15.19 14.34 -11.37
C PRO A 16 15.23 15.12 -10.04
N TYR A 17 14.08 15.25 -9.37
CA TYR A 17 13.88 16.10 -8.19
C TYR A 17 13.67 15.31 -6.90
N HIS A 18 13.74 13.98 -6.94
CA HIS A 18 13.70 13.13 -5.76
C HIS A 18 14.73 12.01 -5.83
N ASP A 19 15.22 11.59 -4.68
CA ASP A 19 16.22 10.53 -4.51
C ASP A 19 15.69 9.34 -3.69
N GLY A 20 14.39 9.34 -3.38
CA GLY A 20 13.71 8.22 -2.74
C GLY A 20 12.48 8.63 -1.94
N PRO A 21 11.80 7.67 -1.28
CA PRO A 21 12.06 6.22 -1.29
C PRO A 21 11.76 5.54 -2.64
N ARG A 22 12.16 4.27 -2.81
CA ARG A 22 11.74 3.47 -3.99
C ARG A 22 10.24 3.23 -3.95
N CYS A 23 9.51 3.84 -4.88
CA CYS A 23 8.06 3.73 -4.96
C CYS A 23 7.64 2.66 -5.97
N HIS A 24 6.65 1.85 -5.58
CA HIS A 24 6.02 0.83 -6.42
C HIS A 24 4.50 1.04 -6.38
N PHE A 25 3.83 0.87 -7.52
CA PHE A 25 2.41 1.19 -7.69
C PHE A 25 1.67 -0.06 -8.18
N VAL A 26 0.78 -0.59 -7.34
CA VAL A 26 0.04 -1.83 -7.61
C VAL A 26 -1.45 -1.55 -7.60
N SER A 27 -2.08 -1.69 -8.77
CA SER A 27 -3.51 -1.45 -8.95
C SER A 27 -4.28 -2.56 -9.65
N ASN A 28 -3.56 -3.57 -10.16
CA ASN A 28 -4.18 -4.71 -10.84
C ASN A 28 -4.81 -5.65 -9.80
N VAL A 29 -5.95 -6.25 -10.14
CA VAL A 29 -6.58 -7.32 -9.34
C VAL A 29 -5.81 -8.63 -9.43
N ASP A 30 -5.08 -8.83 -10.53
CA ASP A 30 -4.21 -9.98 -10.70
C ASP A 30 -3.08 -9.96 -9.67
N GLY A 31 -3.08 -10.99 -8.82
CA GLY A 31 -2.09 -11.16 -7.77
C GLY A 31 -0.65 -11.30 -8.27
N ALA A 32 -0.45 -11.61 -9.57
CA ALA A 32 0.87 -11.66 -10.19
C ALA A 32 1.60 -10.32 -10.08
N HIS A 33 0.91 -9.20 -10.33
CA HIS A 33 1.54 -7.88 -10.27
C HIS A 33 2.07 -7.56 -8.85
N LEU A 34 1.29 -7.89 -7.82
CA LEU A 34 1.75 -7.72 -6.44
C LEU A 34 2.91 -8.69 -6.13
N ALA A 35 2.79 -9.97 -6.51
CA ALA A 35 3.81 -10.98 -6.24
C ALA A 35 5.17 -10.59 -6.85
N ASP A 36 5.17 -10.21 -8.14
CA ASP A 36 6.37 -9.78 -8.86
C ASP A 36 6.99 -8.53 -8.23
N THR A 37 6.14 -7.58 -7.81
CA THR A 37 6.59 -6.37 -7.11
C THR A 37 7.28 -6.70 -5.79
N LEU A 38 6.71 -7.63 -5.00
CA LEU A 38 7.21 -7.97 -3.66
C LEU A 38 8.48 -8.83 -3.69
N GLN A 39 8.74 -9.58 -4.77
CA GLN A 39 9.86 -10.54 -4.85
C GLN A 39 11.24 -9.91 -4.58
N GLY A 40 11.43 -8.63 -4.93
CA GLY A 40 12.69 -7.89 -4.73
C GLY A 40 12.71 -6.98 -3.50
N LEU A 41 11.67 -7.02 -2.66
CA LEU A 41 11.50 -6.11 -1.53
C LEU A 41 11.82 -6.80 -0.20
N ASP A 42 12.18 -5.97 0.76
CA ASP A 42 12.49 -6.39 2.12
C ASP A 42 11.32 -6.00 3.04
N PRO A 43 10.59 -6.97 3.61
CA PRO A 43 9.46 -6.70 4.50
C PRO A 43 9.77 -5.71 5.62
N GLU A 44 10.96 -5.77 6.21
CA GLU A 44 11.35 -4.94 7.35
C GLU A 44 11.64 -3.49 6.96
N ARG A 45 11.82 -3.22 5.65
CA ARG A 45 12.14 -1.89 5.10
C ARG A 45 11.11 -1.38 4.09
N THR A 46 9.90 -1.94 4.11
CA THR A 46 8.82 -1.60 3.16
C THR A 46 7.64 -0.95 3.88
N LEU A 47 7.16 0.19 3.39
CA LEU A 47 5.89 0.79 3.84
C LEU A 47 4.80 0.50 2.80
N VAL A 48 3.63 0.03 3.23
CA VAL A 48 2.46 -0.17 2.36
C VAL A 48 1.43 0.92 2.58
N ILE A 49 1.05 1.58 1.49
CA ILE A 49 0.02 2.62 1.48
C ILE A 49 -1.23 2.06 0.80
N VAL A 50 -2.33 1.91 1.55
CA VAL A 50 -3.60 1.39 1.05
C VAL A 50 -4.49 2.54 0.63
N ALA A 51 -4.63 2.76 -0.67
CA ALA A 51 -5.42 3.86 -1.23
C ALA A 51 -6.84 3.41 -1.64
N SER A 52 -7.81 3.57 -0.75
CA SER A 52 -9.22 3.29 -1.02
C SER A 52 -10.13 4.17 -0.16
N LYS A 53 -10.91 5.05 -0.81
CA LYS A 53 -11.83 5.97 -0.12
C LYS A 53 -12.81 5.25 0.82
N THR A 54 -13.39 4.14 0.36
CA THR A 54 -14.38 3.37 1.13
C THR A 54 -13.77 2.25 1.96
N PHE A 55 -12.49 1.92 1.70
CA PHE A 55 -11.76 0.80 2.29
C PHE A 55 -12.46 -0.55 2.09
N THR A 56 -13.17 -0.69 0.97
CA THR A 56 -13.92 -1.91 0.60
C THR A 56 -13.73 -2.30 -0.86
N THR A 57 -12.91 -1.57 -1.61
CA THR A 57 -12.61 -1.90 -3.01
C THR A 57 -11.96 -3.29 -3.05
N VAL A 58 -12.59 -4.25 -3.71
CA VAL A 58 -12.23 -5.67 -3.63
C VAL A 58 -10.78 -5.87 -4.06
N GLU A 59 -10.39 -5.27 -5.18
CA GLU A 59 -9.05 -5.34 -5.75
C GLU A 59 -8.00 -4.79 -4.78
N THR A 60 -8.21 -3.57 -4.27
CA THR A 60 -7.31 -2.93 -3.31
C THR A 60 -7.19 -3.73 -2.01
N MET A 61 -8.30 -4.21 -1.46
CA MET A 61 -8.30 -4.92 -0.18
C MET A 61 -7.70 -6.32 -0.32
N THR A 62 -7.86 -6.98 -1.47
CA THR A 62 -7.22 -8.27 -1.78
C THR A 62 -5.69 -8.11 -1.83
N ASN A 63 -5.22 -7.04 -2.49
CA ASN A 63 -3.78 -6.72 -2.53
C ASN A 63 -3.25 -6.33 -1.14
N ALA A 64 -3.98 -5.50 -0.39
CA ALA A 64 -3.58 -5.10 0.96
C ALA A 64 -3.46 -6.30 1.90
N ALA A 65 -4.41 -7.23 1.87
CA ALA A 65 -4.37 -8.46 2.65
C ALA A 65 -3.18 -9.35 2.27
N SER A 66 -2.90 -9.47 0.97
CA SER A 66 -1.76 -10.25 0.45
C SER A 66 -0.42 -9.64 0.86
N ALA A 67 -0.27 -8.32 0.77
CA ALA A 67 0.92 -7.60 1.23
C ALA A 67 1.11 -7.74 2.75
N ARG A 68 0.02 -7.71 3.54
CA ARG A 68 0.07 -7.89 4.99
C ARG A 68 0.54 -9.31 5.35
N ARG A 69 0.06 -10.32 4.63
CA ARG A 69 0.49 -11.72 4.79
C ARG A 69 1.98 -11.88 4.45
N TRP A 70 2.42 -11.31 3.34
CA TRP A 70 3.84 -11.30 2.96
C TRP A 70 4.72 -10.61 4.01
N MET A 71 4.30 -9.45 4.55
CA MET A 71 5.05 -8.79 5.62
C MET A 71 5.14 -9.64 6.88
N ALA A 72 4.06 -10.31 7.26
CA ALA A 72 3.99 -11.14 8.47
C ALA A 72 4.98 -12.32 8.47
N GLU A 73 5.57 -12.67 7.33
CA GLU A 73 6.63 -13.67 7.24
C GLU A 73 7.93 -13.24 7.94
N ARG A 74 8.13 -11.92 8.15
CA ARG A 74 9.33 -11.37 8.80
C ARG A 74 9.04 -10.28 9.83
N VAL A 75 7.93 -9.55 9.69
CA VAL A 75 7.54 -8.43 10.57
C VAL A 75 6.51 -8.90 11.59
N THR A 76 6.81 -8.76 12.89
CA THR A 76 5.91 -9.19 13.98
C THR A 76 4.59 -8.42 14.00
N GLU A 77 4.65 -7.11 13.77
CA GLU A 77 3.47 -6.22 13.80
C GLU A 77 3.29 -5.49 12.46
N PRO A 78 2.87 -6.19 11.37
CA PRO A 78 2.80 -5.60 10.04
C PRO A 78 1.98 -4.31 9.97
N GLY A 79 0.93 -4.16 10.80
CA GLY A 79 0.10 -2.94 10.83
C GLY A 79 0.89 -1.65 11.10
N GLN A 80 2.04 -1.73 11.79
CA GLN A 80 2.96 -0.60 12.01
C GLN A 80 3.73 -0.17 10.75
N GLN A 81 3.63 -0.91 9.65
CA GLN A 81 4.18 -0.56 8.34
C GLN A 81 3.09 -0.32 7.29
N PHE A 82 1.85 -0.08 7.75
CA PHE A 82 0.72 0.29 6.90
C PHE A 82 0.23 1.72 7.18
N VAL A 83 -0.22 2.37 6.11
CA VAL A 83 -0.89 3.67 6.10
C VAL A 83 -2.12 3.56 5.19
N ALA A 84 -3.21 4.25 5.53
CA ALA A 84 -4.41 4.28 4.70
C ALA A 84 -4.67 5.68 4.14
N LEU A 85 -4.96 5.77 2.84
CA LEU A 85 -5.56 6.95 2.22
C LEU A 85 -7.06 6.68 2.07
N SER A 86 -7.84 7.09 3.07
CA SER A 86 -9.24 6.71 3.22
C SER A 86 -10.02 7.66 4.12
N SER A 87 -11.30 7.86 3.82
CA SER A 87 -12.25 8.47 4.76
C SER A 87 -12.91 7.44 5.70
N ALA A 88 -12.68 6.14 5.49
CA ALA A 88 -13.30 5.06 6.25
C ALA A 88 -12.42 4.62 7.44
N VAL A 89 -12.13 5.54 8.36
CA VAL A 89 -11.20 5.34 9.49
C VAL A 89 -11.43 4.04 10.25
N ARG A 90 -12.67 3.76 10.67
CA ARG A 90 -13.01 2.55 11.43
C ARG A 90 -12.63 1.26 10.68
N LYS A 91 -12.83 1.21 9.36
CA LYS A 91 -12.49 0.02 8.57
C LYS A 91 -10.98 -0.17 8.43
N ALA A 92 -10.23 0.93 8.37
CA ALA A 92 -8.78 0.88 8.38
C ALA A 92 -8.25 0.43 9.76
N GLU A 93 -8.88 0.87 10.85
CA GLU A 93 -8.60 0.40 12.21
C GLU A 93 -8.91 -1.09 12.38
N ASP A 94 -10.05 -1.56 11.89
CA ASP A 94 -10.42 -2.99 11.89
C ASP A 94 -9.43 -3.86 11.10
N PHE A 95 -8.79 -3.30 10.07
CA PHE A 95 -7.72 -3.96 9.31
C PHE A 95 -6.37 -3.97 10.07
N GLY A 96 -6.23 -3.19 11.13
CA GLY A 96 -5.03 -3.08 11.96
C GLY A 96 -4.15 -1.86 11.65
N ILE A 97 -4.68 -0.83 10.99
CA ILE A 97 -3.98 0.44 10.75
C ILE A 97 -4.45 1.44 11.82
N ALA A 98 -3.54 1.92 12.66
CA ALA A 98 -3.87 2.90 13.69
C ALA A 98 -4.52 4.15 13.08
N GLY A 99 -5.58 4.68 13.70
CA GLY A 99 -6.32 5.85 13.19
C GLY A 99 -5.44 7.07 12.89
N ALA A 100 -4.35 7.27 13.66
CA ALA A 100 -3.36 8.34 13.41
C ALA A 100 -2.55 8.18 12.10
N ARG A 101 -2.70 7.04 11.41
CA ARG A 101 -2.08 6.69 10.13
C ARG A 101 -3.11 6.54 9.02
N VAL A 102 -4.31 7.09 9.22
CA VAL A 102 -5.36 7.20 8.22
C VAL A 102 -5.46 8.67 7.80
N PHE A 103 -5.30 8.92 6.51
CA PHE A 103 -5.35 10.24 5.90
C PHE A 103 -6.52 10.29 4.92
N GLY A 104 -7.43 11.25 5.09
CA GLY A 104 -8.67 11.38 4.32
C GLY A 104 -9.01 12.80 3.96
#